data_AF-A0A355AQR7-F1
#
_entry.id   AF-A0A355AQR7-F1
#
_cell.length_a   1.000
_cell.length_b   1.000
_cell.length_c   1.000
_cell.angle_alpha   90.00
_cell.angle_beta   90.00
_cell.angle_gamma   90.00
#
_symmetry.space_group_name_H-M   'P 1'
#
loop_
_entity.id
_entity.type
_entity.pdbx_description
1 polymer ?
#
loop_
_entity_poly.entity_id
_entity_poly.type
_entity_poly.pdbx_seq_one_letter_code
_entity_poly.pdbx_strand_id
1 'polypeptide(L)'
;MRLVYRWAYSAIRRLDLSQRPLSSGICYNGLALLLILPLLLTGCASSEKLGYNSPSPLQLTDPLEPVNRMVFGFNDGLDRFLIRPVTVVYAHAVPSAVRLSVRNFFSNLQLPATIANDVLQGRFAQGRLDFERLLINSTLGVAGLFDVAGAVGRPPHEEDYGQTLARWRLPSGPYLVLPLLGASNVRDAVALVPAFIYPDPVS
;
A
#
# COMPACT_ATOMS: atom_id res chain seq x y z
N MET A 1 -36.85 -13.82 -17.59
CA MET A 1 -37.62 -14.10 -16.35
C MET A 1 -38.30 -15.49 -16.27
N ARG A 2 -38.09 -16.44 -17.21
CA ARG A 2 -38.72 -17.80 -17.15
C ARG A 2 -37.75 -18.96 -16.82
N LEU A 3 -36.46 -18.68 -16.66
CA LEU A 3 -35.42 -19.70 -16.38
C LEU A 3 -35.19 -19.95 -14.88
N VAL A 4 -35.30 -18.92 -14.03
CA VAL A 4 -35.12 -19.04 -12.57
C VAL A 4 -36.24 -19.88 -11.93
N TYR A 5 -37.48 -19.74 -12.41
CA TYR A 5 -38.63 -20.48 -11.90
C TYR A 5 -38.57 -21.98 -12.17
N ARG A 6 -37.95 -22.42 -13.28
CA ARG A 6 -37.81 -23.85 -13.60
C ARG A 6 -36.79 -24.54 -12.69
N TRP A 7 -35.74 -23.83 -12.28
CA TRP A 7 -34.74 -24.37 -11.35
C TRP A 7 -35.31 -24.50 -9.94
N ALA A 8 -36.02 -23.48 -9.46
CA ALA A 8 -36.69 -23.49 -8.15
C ALA A 8 -37.73 -24.62 -8.03
N TYR A 9 -38.54 -24.86 -9.07
CA TYR A 9 -39.57 -25.91 -9.03
C TYR A 9 -38.97 -27.34 -9.05
N SER A 10 -37.83 -27.52 -9.70
CA SER A 10 -37.13 -28.82 -9.76
C SER A 10 -36.39 -29.18 -8.46
N ALA A 11 -36.04 -28.18 -7.65
CA ALA A 11 -35.47 -28.38 -6.31
C ALA A 11 -36.55 -28.75 -5.28
N ILE A 12 -37.74 -28.15 -5.38
CA ILE A 12 -38.87 -28.40 -4.47
C ILE A 12 -39.47 -29.80 -4.69
N ARG A 13 -39.46 -30.34 -5.90
CA ARG A 13 -39.94 -31.70 -6.20
C ARG A 13 -39.03 -32.83 -5.65
N ARG A 14 -37.84 -32.51 -5.10
CA ARG A 14 -36.96 -33.48 -4.40
C ARG A 14 -37.12 -33.48 -2.88
N LEU A 15 -37.98 -32.64 -2.33
CA LEU A 15 -38.28 -32.55 -0.90
C LEU A 15 -39.69 -33.08 -0.58
N ASP A 16 -40.12 -34.12 -1.29
CA ASP A 16 -41.27 -34.93 -0.89
C ASP A 16 -40.81 -35.91 0.20
N LEU A 17 -40.60 -35.37 1.40
CA LEU A 17 -40.33 -36.14 2.63
C LEU A 17 -41.67 -36.61 3.23
N SER A 18 -42.42 -37.38 2.47
CA SER A 18 -43.59 -38.08 2.95
C SER A 18 -43.33 -39.59 2.85
N GLN A 19 -43.45 -40.27 3.99
CA GLN A 19 -43.58 -41.73 4.11
C GLN A 19 -42.29 -42.57 4.09
N ARG A 20 -41.37 -42.35 5.05
CA ARG A 20 -40.56 -43.48 5.56
C ARG A 20 -40.76 -43.61 7.07
N PRO A 21 -41.14 -44.81 7.56
CA PRO A 21 -41.54 -45.00 8.94
C PRO A 21 -40.35 -44.71 9.87
N LEU A 22 -40.60 -43.94 10.93
CA LEU A 22 -39.69 -43.83 12.07
C LEU A 22 -39.58 -45.20 12.74
N SER A 23 -38.61 -45.98 12.30
CA SER A 23 -38.20 -47.22 12.95
C SER A 23 -36.83 -47.01 13.57
N SER A 24 -36.81 -47.18 14.90
CA SER A 24 -35.68 -47.65 15.70
C SER A 24 -34.38 -46.82 15.69
N GLY A 25 -34.18 -46.08 16.78
CA GLY A 25 -32.95 -46.25 17.57
C GLY A 25 -31.78 -45.29 17.35
N ILE A 26 -31.99 -44.06 16.88
CA ILE A 26 -30.92 -43.05 16.87
C ILE A 26 -31.17 -42.03 17.98
N CYS A 27 -30.39 -42.18 19.06
CA CYS A 27 -30.44 -41.42 20.30
C CYS A 27 -30.40 -39.91 20.06
N TYR A 28 -31.39 -39.18 20.60
CA TYR A 28 -31.47 -37.71 20.62
C TYR A 28 -30.20 -37.01 21.16
N ASN A 29 -29.35 -37.73 21.88
CA ASN A 29 -28.05 -37.26 22.36
C ASN A 29 -27.09 -36.86 21.23
N GLY A 30 -27.20 -37.45 20.03
CA GLY A 30 -26.33 -37.12 18.89
C GLY A 30 -26.69 -35.79 18.21
N LEU A 31 -27.96 -35.42 18.22
CA LEU A 31 -28.46 -34.17 17.62
C LEU A 31 -28.12 -32.94 18.47
N ALA A 32 -28.12 -33.09 19.80
CA ALA A 32 -27.62 -32.07 20.72
C ALA A 32 -26.11 -31.81 20.51
N LEU A 33 -25.32 -32.85 20.24
CA LEU A 33 -23.88 -32.74 20.02
C LEU A 33 -23.53 -31.95 18.74
N LEU A 34 -24.36 -32.07 17.69
CA LEU A 34 -24.18 -31.39 16.40
C LEU A 34 -24.48 -29.88 16.45
N LEU A 35 -25.33 -29.44 17.39
CA LEU A 35 -25.66 -28.02 17.61
C LEU A 35 -24.69 -27.31 18.58
N ILE A 36 -24.00 -28.05 19.46
CA ILE A 36 -23.03 -27.50 20.43
C ILE A 36 -21.65 -27.26 19.78
N LEU A 37 -21.29 -28.03 18.75
CA LEU A 37 -20.02 -27.94 18.05
C LEU A 37 -19.71 -26.54 17.46
N PRO A 38 -20.65 -25.82 16.80
CA PRO A 38 -20.37 -24.45 16.34
C PRO A 38 -20.28 -23.42 17.48
N LEU A 39 -20.92 -23.63 18.63
CA LEU A 39 -20.80 -22.73 19.80
C LEU A 39 -19.43 -22.85 20.50
N LEU A 40 -18.83 -24.04 20.47
CA LEU A 40 -17.49 -24.27 21.03
C LEU A 40 -16.37 -23.73 20.13
N LEU A 41 -16.62 -23.55 18.83
CA LEU A 41 -15.66 -23.01 17.86
C LEU A 41 -15.63 -21.47 17.82
N THR A 42 -16.61 -20.77 18.39
CA THR A 42 -16.61 -19.29 18.51
C THR A 42 -15.79 -18.75 19.69
N GLY A 43 -15.01 -19.59 20.38
CA GLY A 43 -14.25 -19.24 21.58
C GLY A 43 -12.83 -18.68 21.38
N CYS A 44 -12.27 -18.65 20.17
CA CYS A 44 -10.95 -18.05 19.92
C CYS A 44 -11.06 -16.62 19.38
N ALA A 45 -11.47 -15.71 20.27
CA ALA A 45 -11.01 -14.32 20.25
C ALA A 45 -10.40 -14.00 21.62
N SER A 46 -9.52 -14.87 22.10
CA SER A 46 -8.60 -14.54 23.18
C SER A 46 -7.42 -13.81 22.55
N SER A 47 -7.19 -12.56 22.91
CA SER A 47 -5.97 -11.84 22.53
C SER A 47 -4.80 -12.50 23.27
N GLU A 48 -4.24 -13.54 22.65
CA GLU A 48 -2.98 -14.13 23.07
C GLU A 48 -1.92 -13.02 22.91
N LYS A 49 -1.53 -12.42 24.05
CA LYS A 49 -0.21 -11.79 24.14
C LYS A 49 0.79 -12.93 23.98
N LEU A 50 1.08 -13.26 22.72
CA LEU A 50 2.17 -14.14 22.35
C LEU A 50 3.39 -13.64 23.11
N GLY A 51 3.86 -14.49 24.02
CA GLY A 51 5.16 -14.38 24.65
C GLY A 51 6.23 -14.56 23.60
N TYR A 52 6.39 -13.54 22.76
CA TYR A 52 7.67 -13.25 22.17
C TYR A 52 8.59 -13.00 23.37
N ASN A 53 9.75 -13.65 23.41
CA ASN A 53 10.88 -13.15 24.18
C ASN A 53 11.30 -11.84 23.52
N SER A 54 10.45 -10.81 23.69
CA SER A 54 10.75 -9.45 23.37
C SER A 54 11.95 -9.10 24.24
N PRO A 55 13.04 -8.55 23.66
CA PRO A 55 13.90 -7.73 24.49
C PRO A 55 12.98 -6.76 25.25
N SER A 56 13.28 -6.57 26.53
CA SER A 56 12.59 -5.74 27.52
C SER A 56 11.76 -4.57 26.95
N PRO A 57 10.71 -4.09 27.65
CA PRO A 57 9.87 -2.94 27.25
C PRO A 57 10.62 -1.60 27.32
N LEU A 58 11.83 -1.54 26.79
CA LEU A 58 12.42 -0.31 26.29
C LEU A 58 11.65 0.07 25.02
N GLN A 59 10.59 0.86 25.21
CA GLN A 59 10.26 1.95 24.32
C GLN A 59 10.04 1.58 22.84
N LEU A 60 8.94 0.87 22.54
CA LEU A 60 8.20 1.16 21.29
C LEU A 60 7.25 2.37 21.50
N THR A 61 7.56 3.22 22.47
CA THR A 61 6.93 4.52 22.67
C THR A 61 7.65 5.46 21.74
N ASP A 62 6.94 6.02 20.75
CA ASP A 62 7.45 7.09 19.91
C ASP A 62 7.93 8.23 20.82
N PRO A 63 9.25 8.48 20.95
CA PRO A 63 9.78 9.48 21.86
C PRO A 63 9.27 10.89 21.55
N LEU A 64 8.83 11.10 20.30
CA LEU A 64 8.37 12.37 19.76
C LEU A 64 6.86 12.40 19.53
N GLU A 65 6.09 11.45 20.09
CA GLU A 65 4.64 11.36 19.94
C GLU A 65 3.89 12.70 20.11
N PRO A 66 4.13 13.52 21.17
CA PRO A 66 3.39 14.77 21.34
C PRO A 66 3.69 15.78 20.21
N VAL A 67 4.93 15.83 19.73
CA VAL A 67 5.33 16.70 18.62
C VAL A 67 4.74 16.18 17.31
N ASN A 68 4.86 14.87 17.07
CA ASN A 68 4.36 14.21 15.88
C ASN A 68 2.84 14.37 15.72
N ARG A 69 2.08 14.27 16.82
CA ARG A 69 0.63 14.50 16.81
C ARG A 69 0.27 15.96 16.51
N MET A 70 1.03 16.91 17.04
CA MET A 70 0.81 18.34 16.75
C MET A 70 1.04 18.65 15.27
N VAL A 71 2.18 18.22 14.72
CA VAL A 71 2.52 18.44 13.32
C VAL A 71 1.56 17.69 12.40
N PHE A 72 1.16 16.46 12.77
CA PHE A 72 0.13 15.72 12.06
C PHE A 72 -1.19 16.50 12.01
N GLY A 73 -1.63 17.11 13.12
CA GLY A 73 -2.83 17.94 13.15
C GLY A 73 -2.74 19.17 12.24
N PHE A 74 -1.55 19.80 12.16
CA PHE A 74 -1.30 20.88 11.20
C PHE A 74 -1.39 20.39 9.75
N ASN A 75 -0.73 19.28 9.42
CA ASN A 75 -0.75 18.70 8.07
C ASN A 75 -2.16 18.25 7.66
N ASP A 76 -2.91 17.63 8.57
CA ASP A 76 -4.30 17.21 8.33
C ASP A 76 -5.23 18.40 8.13
N GLY A 77 -5.04 19.48 8.90
CA GLY A 77 -5.75 20.74 8.67
C GLY A 77 -5.43 21.32 7.29
N LEU A 78 -4.15 21.42 6.96
CA LEU A 78 -3.71 21.91 5.65
C LEU A 78 -4.27 21.07 4.49
N ASP A 79 -4.24 19.75 4.61
CA ASP A 79 -4.79 18.85 3.60
C ASP A 79 -6.28 19.11 3.40
N ARG A 80 -7.06 19.13 4.49
CA ARG A 80 -8.51 19.30 4.42
C ARG A 80 -8.94 20.66 3.88
N PHE A 81 -8.24 21.73 4.26
CA PHE A 81 -8.65 23.09 3.92
C PHE A 81 -8.03 23.64 2.63
N LEU A 82 -6.86 23.17 2.21
CA LEU A 82 -6.15 23.69 1.04
C LEU A 82 -5.81 22.61 0.01
N ILE A 83 -5.11 21.54 0.38
CA ILE A 83 -4.56 20.58 -0.61
C ILE A 83 -5.67 19.75 -1.26
N ARG A 84 -6.53 19.11 -0.46
CA ARG A 84 -7.65 18.30 -0.95
C ARG A 84 -8.63 19.08 -1.84
N PRO A 85 -9.12 20.29 -1.49
CA PRO A 85 -10.00 21.02 -2.39
C PRO A 85 -9.30 21.39 -3.70
N VAL A 86 -8.03 21.83 -3.67
CA VAL A 86 -7.26 22.14 -4.88
C VAL A 86 -7.06 20.91 -5.76
N THR A 87 -6.70 19.77 -5.17
CA THR A 87 -6.49 18.52 -5.93
C THR A 87 -7.79 17.99 -6.55
N VAL A 88 -8.92 18.12 -5.87
CA VAL A 88 -10.24 17.78 -6.43
C VAL A 88 -10.58 18.69 -7.62
N VAL A 89 -10.41 20.00 -7.47
CA VAL A 89 -10.62 20.95 -8.59
C VAL A 89 -9.70 20.63 -9.76
N TYR A 90 -8.42 20.36 -9.52
CA TYR A 90 -7.46 19.95 -10.55
C TYR A 90 -7.90 18.64 -11.24
N ALA A 91 -8.33 17.64 -10.47
CA ALA A 91 -8.79 16.36 -11.01
C ALA A 91 -10.05 16.48 -11.86
N HIS A 92 -10.93 17.45 -11.55
CA HIS A 92 -12.13 17.75 -12.33
C HIS A 92 -11.85 18.65 -13.55
N ALA A 93 -10.98 19.64 -13.42
CA ALA A 93 -10.68 20.60 -14.48
C ALA A 93 -9.75 20.03 -15.56
N VAL A 94 -8.84 19.13 -15.18
CA VAL A 94 -7.82 18.59 -16.08
C VAL A 94 -8.16 17.15 -16.53
N PRO A 95 -8.26 16.88 -17.85
CA PRO A 95 -8.51 15.54 -18.36
C PRO A 95 -7.48 14.52 -17.87
N SER A 96 -7.93 13.27 -17.69
CA SER A 96 -7.08 12.17 -17.19
C SER A 96 -5.81 11.97 -18.02
N ALA A 97 -5.87 12.13 -19.35
CA ALA A 97 -4.72 12.02 -20.23
C ALA A 97 -3.64 13.07 -19.93
N VAL A 98 -4.03 14.33 -19.71
CA VAL A 98 -3.10 15.41 -19.38
C VAL A 98 -2.50 15.19 -17.99
N ARG A 99 -3.31 14.77 -17.01
CA ARG A 99 -2.81 14.43 -15.67
C ARG A 99 -1.81 13.28 -15.70
N LEU A 100 -2.06 12.28 -16.53
CA LEU A 100 -1.13 11.16 -16.74
C LEU A 100 0.18 11.64 -17.36
N SER A 101 0.13 12.52 -18.37
CA SER A 101 1.34 13.07 -18.97
C SER A 101 2.17 13.91 -18.01
N VAL A 102 1.52 14.72 -17.17
CA VAL A 102 2.19 15.48 -16.11
C VAL A 102 2.87 14.54 -15.12
N ARG A 103 2.16 13.49 -14.68
CA ARG A 103 2.73 12.46 -13.79
C ARG A 103 3.93 11.77 -14.43
N ASN A 104 3.82 11.33 -15.69
CA ASN A 104 4.91 10.66 -16.40
C ASN A 104 6.14 11.57 -16.55
N PHE A 105 5.93 12.86 -16.85
CA PHE A 105 6.99 13.84 -16.97
C PHE A 105 7.78 13.98 -15.67
N PHE A 106 7.08 14.14 -14.55
CA PHE A 106 7.72 14.23 -13.24
C PHE A 106 8.42 12.94 -12.83
N SER A 107 7.83 11.77 -13.11
CA SER A 107 8.49 10.47 -12.91
C SER A 107 9.75 10.33 -13.76
N ASN A 108 9.77 10.84 -15.00
CA ASN A 108 10.95 10.82 -15.85
C ASN A 108 12.07 11.73 -15.31
N LEU A 109 11.72 12.87 -14.72
CA LEU A 109 12.70 13.77 -14.09
C LEU A 109 13.30 13.21 -12.79
N GLN A 110 12.64 12.26 -12.13
CA GLN A 110 13.21 11.55 -10.96
C GLN A 110 14.24 10.49 -11.33
N LEU A 111 14.15 9.90 -12.53
CA LEU A 111 15.01 8.79 -12.96
C LEU A 111 16.51 9.06 -12.79
N PRO A 112 17.08 10.26 -13.06
CA PRO A 112 18.49 10.51 -12.80
C PRO A 112 18.91 10.29 -11.34
N ALA A 113 18.07 10.72 -10.38
CA ALA A 113 18.32 10.52 -8.96
C ALA A 113 18.18 9.03 -8.59
N THR A 114 17.17 8.34 -9.12
CA THR A 114 16.99 6.88 -8.95
C THR A 114 18.18 6.10 -9.49
N ILE A 115 18.66 6.40 -10.71
CA ILE A 115 19.84 5.77 -11.32
C ILE A 115 21.09 5.99 -10.47
N ALA A 116 21.29 7.22 -9.96
CA ALA A 116 22.40 7.52 -9.08
C ALA A 116 22.33 6.68 -7.79
N ASN A 117 21.15 6.56 -7.19
CA ASN A 117 20.94 5.73 -6.00
C ASN A 117 21.13 4.24 -6.30
N ASP A 118 20.64 3.72 -7.43
CA ASP A 118 20.89 2.35 -7.86
C ASP A 118 22.39 2.05 -7.95
N VAL A 119 23.17 2.97 -8.51
CA VAL A 119 24.62 2.84 -8.61
C VAL A 119 25.28 2.88 -7.23
N LEU A 120 24.90 3.82 -6.36
CA LEU A 120 25.40 3.90 -4.98
C LEU A 120 25.05 2.66 -4.15
N GLN A 121 23.97 2.00 -4.52
CA GLN A 121 23.55 0.75 -3.94
C GLN A 121 24.18 -0.46 -4.64
N GLY A 122 24.86 -0.31 -5.78
CA GLY A 122 25.45 -1.43 -6.53
C GLY A 122 24.42 -2.27 -7.31
N ARG A 123 23.22 -1.74 -7.54
CA ARG A 123 22.15 -2.35 -8.35
C ARG A 123 22.32 -1.98 -9.83
N PHE A 124 23.46 -2.29 -10.43
CA PHE A 124 23.78 -1.87 -11.81
C PHE A 124 22.79 -2.39 -12.87
N ALA A 125 22.25 -3.59 -12.69
CA ALA A 125 21.25 -4.14 -13.62
C ALA A 125 19.97 -3.29 -13.65
N GLN A 126 19.56 -2.79 -12.48
CA GLN A 126 18.37 -1.96 -12.31
C GLN A 126 18.62 -0.55 -12.83
N GLY A 127 19.72 0.09 -12.42
CA GLY A 127 20.10 1.41 -12.93
C GLY A 127 20.26 1.46 -14.45
N ARG A 128 20.65 0.35 -15.11
CA ARG A 128 20.62 0.26 -16.58
C ARG A 128 19.20 0.30 -17.16
N LEU A 129 18.26 -0.43 -16.56
CA LEU A 129 16.86 -0.42 -17.01
C LEU A 129 16.24 0.97 -16.84
N ASP A 130 16.53 1.64 -15.73
CA ASP A 130 16.04 3.00 -15.47
C ASP A 130 16.71 4.04 -16.36
N PHE A 131 17.98 3.84 -16.73
CA PHE A 131 18.65 4.62 -17.77
C PHE A 131 18.01 4.42 -19.15
N GLU A 132 17.70 3.18 -19.52
CA GLU A 132 16.97 2.89 -20.76
C GLU A 132 15.58 3.56 -20.76
N ARG A 133 14.87 3.54 -19.62
CA ARG A 133 13.59 4.27 -19.45
C ARG A 133 13.77 5.76 -19.68
N LEU A 134 14.77 6.38 -19.03
CA LEU A 134 15.05 7.80 -19.16
C LEU A 134 15.32 8.19 -20.61
N LEU A 135 16.14 7.41 -21.32
CA LEU A 135 16.44 7.68 -22.72
C LEU A 135 15.20 7.56 -23.61
N ILE A 136 14.46 6.45 -23.50
CA ILE A 136 13.29 6.19 -24.34
C ILE A 136 12.20 7.23 -24.09
N ASN A 137 11.88 7.50 -22.82
CA ASN A 137 10.82 8.45 -22.47
C ASN A 137 11.24 9.89 -22.77
N SER A 138 12.51 10.26 -22.62
CA SER A 138 12.97 11.60 -22.98
C SER A 138 12.99 11.85 -24.50
N THR A 139 13.31 10.83 -25.30
CA THR A 139 13.41 10.93 -26.76
C THR A 139 12.08 10.66 -27.46
N LEU A 140 11.55 9.44 -27.32
CA LEU A 140 10.31 8.98 -27.97
C LEU A 140 9.07 9.40 -27.20
N GLY A 141 9.18 9.54 -25.88
CA GLY A 141 8.09 9.93 -24.99
C GLY A 141 7.91 11.44 -24.82
N VAL A 142 8.57 12.27 -25.64
CA VAL A 142 8.52 13.75 -25.59
C VAL A 142 8.86 14.27 -24.19
N ALA A 143 10.16 14.21 -23.83
CA ALA A 143 10.66 14.62 -22.52
C ALA A 143 10.03 13.87 -21.32
N GLY A 144 9.42 12.72 -21.54
CA GLY A 144 8.75 11.91 -20.52
C GLY A 144 7.25 12.14 -20.37
N LEU A 145 6.61 12.96 -21.21
CA LEU A 145 5.16 13.12 -21.20
C LEU A 145 4.41 11.82 -21.52
N PHE A 146 5.04 10.90 -22.26
CA PHE A 146 4.48 9.59 -22.60
C PHE A 146 5.42 8.47 -22.12
N ASP A 147 4.88 7.48 -21.41
CA ASP A 147 5.63 6.31 -20.95
C ASP A 147 5.75 5.24 -22.05
N VAL A 148 6.62 5.52 -23.03
CA VAL A 148 6.95 4.61 -24.13
C VAL A 148 7.79 3.44 -23.62
N ALA A 149 8.66 3.69 -22.64
CA ALA A 149 9.53 2.69 -22.05
C ALA A 149 8.73 1.58 -21.34
N GLY A 150 7.66 1.94 -20.64
CA GLY A 150 6.72 0.99 -20.05
C GLY A 150 6.09 0.07 -21.09
N ALA A 151 5.69 0.63 -22.25
CA ALA A 151 5.10 -0.13 -23.35
C ALA A 151 6.06 -1.15 -23.99
N VAL A 152 7.38 -0.90 -23.96
CA VAL A 152 8.41 -1.82 -24.46
C VAL A 152 8.97 -2.75 -23.38
N GLY A 153 8.29 -2.90 -22.25
CA GLY A 153 8.64 -3.86 -21.20
C GLY A 153 9.77 -3.40 -20.29
N ARG A 154 9.86 -2.09 -19.99
CA ARG A 154 10.70 -1.56 -18.91
C ARG A 154 9.78 -1.12 -17.78
N PRO A 155 9.53 -1.90 -16.72
CA PRO A 155 8.65 -1.47 -15.63
C PRO A 155 9.27 -0.29 -14.85
N PRO A 156 8.46 0.62 -14.29
CA PRO A 156 8.95 1.70 -13.43
C PRO A 156 9.55 1.16 -12.13
N HIS A 157 10.60 1.83 -11.67
CA HIS A 157 11.27 1.58 -10.40
C HIS A 157 11.63 2.92 -9.76
N GLU A 158 11.65 2.96 -8.43
CA GLU A 158 11.92 4.16 -7.64
C GLU A 158 12.86 3.79 -6.49
N GLU A 159 13.97 4.53 -6.38
CA GLU A 159 14.94 4.43 -5.30
C GLU A 159 15.31 5.85 -4.84
N ASP A 160 15.37 6.01 -3.53
CA ASP A 160 15.66 7.28 -2.87
C ASP A 160 16.92 7.19 -1.98
N TYR A 161 17.37 8.35 -1.51
CA TYR A 161 18.55 8.44 -0.65
C TYR A 161 18.34 7.75 0.72
N GLY A 162 17.12 7.69 1.24
CA GLY A 162 16.79 6.99 2.48
C GLY A 162 17.05 5.49 2.37
N GLN A 163 16.63 4.88 1.26
CA GLN A 163 16.90 3.48 0.90
C GLN A 163 18.39 3.23 0.69
N THR A 164 19.11 4.16 0.05
CA THR A 164 20.57 4.07 -0.11
C THR A 164 21.28 4.07 1.24
N LEU A 165 20.93 4.98 2.14
CA LEU A 165 21.49 5.04 3.49
C LEU A 165 21.10 3.80 4.32
N ALA A 166 19.89 3.26 4.13
CA ALA A 166 19.46 2.00 4.73
C ALA A 166 20.37 0.84 4.32
N ARG A 167 20.70 0.76 3.03
CA ARG A 167 21.60 -0.26 2.48
C ARG A 167 23.01 -0.15 3.07
N TRP A 168 23.45 1.07 3.37
CA TRP A 168 24.73 1.35 4.02
C TRP A 168 24.68 1.18 5.55
N ARG A 169 23.61 0.55 6.06
CA ARG A 169 23.40 0.21 7.48
C ARG A 169 23.22 1.42 8.40
N LEU A 170 22.80 2.58 7.88
CA LEU A 170 22.36 3.66 8.74
C LEU A 170 20.99 3.29 9.35
N PRO A 171 20.85 3.32 10.69
CA PRO A 171 19.58 3.08 11.34
C PRO A 171 18.58 4.18 10.98
N SER A 172 17.30 3.84 10.86
CA SER A 172 16.22 4.81 10.58
C SER A 172 16.10 5.90 11.67
N GLY A 173 16.43 5.55 12.92
CA GLY A 173 16.20 6.42 14.06
C GLY A 173 14.72 6.47 14.47
N PRO A 174 14.35 7.34 15.43
CA PRO A 174 12.97 7.48 15.88
C PRO A 174 12.05 7.99 14.77
N TYR A 175 10.76 7.64 14.90
CA TYR A 175 9.70 8.12 14.03
C TYR A 175 9.47 9.62 14.24
N LEU A 176 9.24 10.35 13.15
CA LEU A 176 8.96 11.77 13.19
C LEU A 176 7.94 12.15 12.13
N VAL A 177 7.16 13.20 12.38
CA VAL A 177 6.25 13.78 11.39
C VAL A 177 6.78 15.16 11.01
N LEU A 178 7.11 15.33 9.73
CA LEU A 178 7.56 16.60 9.17
C LEU A 178 6.38 17.47 8.75
N PRO A 179 6.47 18.80 8.93
CA PRO A 179 5.49 19.72 8.37
C PRO A 179 5.46 19.56 6.84
N LEU A 180 4.27 19.54 6.25
CA LEU A 180 4.00 19.38 4.82
C LEU A 180 4.33 17.99 4.24
N LEU A 181 5.48 17.40 4.60
CA LEU A 181 6.01 16.16 4.04
C LEU A 181 5.44 14.89 4.71
N GLY A 182 4.94 15.00 5.94
CA GLY A 182 4.25 13.91 6.62
C GLY A 182 5.19 12.95 7.37
N ALA A 183 4.81 11.67 7.40
CA ALA A 183 5.46 10.64 8.21
C ALA A 183 6.86 10.29 7.68
N SER A 184 7.87 10.29 8.57
CA SER A 184 9.26 9.99 8.22
C SER A 184 10.03 9.41 9.42
N ASN A 185 11.34 9.22 9.26
CA ASN A 185 12.27 8.89 10.33
C ASN A 185 13.52 9.76 10.21
N VAL A 186 14.39 9.80 11.23
CA VAL A 186 15.56 10.70 11.25
C VAL A 186 16.48 10.50 10.05
N ARG A 187 16.72 9.24 9.64
CA ARG A 187 17.56 8.95 8.47
C ARG A 187 16.94 9.51 7.20
N ASP A 188 15.66 9.26 6.99
CA ASP A 188 14.96 9.69 5.77
C ASP A 188 14.79 11.22 5.76
N ALA A 189 14.62 11.86 6.92
CA ALA A 189 14.65 13.31 7.06
C ALA A 189 16.04 13.92 6.74
N VAL A 190 17.12 13.24 7.11
CA VAL A 190 18.49 13.64 6.70
C VAL A 190 18.72 13.38 5.21
N ALA A 191 18.10 12.33 4.66
CA ALA A 191 18.13 12.02 3.23
C ALA A 191 17.42 13.08 2.37
N LEU A 192 16.54 13.89 2.96
CA LEU A 192 15.97 15.06 2.29
C LEU A 192 17.02 16.16 2.04
N VAL A 193 18.10 16.26 2.82
CA VAL A 193 19.13 17.30 2.63
C VAL A 193 19.81 17.19 1.26
N PRO A 194 20.35 16.01 0.84
CA PRO A 194 20.83 15.85 -0.51
C PRO A 194 19.70 15.96 -1.54
N ALA A 195 18.45 15.61 -1.21
CA ALA A 195 17.31 15.85 -2.10
C ALA A 195 17.05 17.36 -2.32
N PHE A 196 17.27 18.24 -1.34
CA PHE A 196 17.14 19.69 -1.55
C PHE A 196 18.30 20.29 -2.37
N ILE A 197 19.48 19.67 -2.35
CA ILE A 197 20.67 20.12 -3.11
C ILE A 197 20.67 19.54 -4.53
N TYR A 198 20.27 18.28 -4.67
CA TYR A 198 20.01 17.58 -5.92
C TYR A 198 18.52 17.22 -5.97
N PRO A 199 17.67 18.13 -6.48
CA PRO A 199 16.22 17.97 -6.44
C PRO A 199 15.78 16.66 -7.07
N ASP A 200 15.23 15.78 -6.26
CA ASP A 200 14.20 14.88 -6.76
C ASP A 200 12.92 15.73 -6.93
N PRO A 201 12.34 15.79 -8.13
CA PRO A 201 11.29 16.76 -8.41
C PRO A 201 9.93 16.40 -7.78
N VAL A 202 9.85 15.26 -7.08
CA VAL A 202 8.66 14.77 -6.38
C VAL A 202 9.12 13.88 -5.21
N SER A 203 9.48 14.49 -4.08
CA SER A 203 9.54 13.80 -2.79
C SER A 203 8.30 14.10 -1.95
#